data_AF-T0LB22-F1
#
_entry.id   AF-T0LB22-F1
#
_cell.length_a   1.000
_cell.length_b   1.000
_cell.length_c   1.000
_cell.angle_alpha   90.00
_cell.angle_beta   90.00
_cell.angle_gamma   90.00
#
_symmetry.space_group_name_H-M   'P 1'
#
loop_
_entity.id
_entity.type
_entity.pdbx_description
1 polymer ?
#
loop_
_entity_poly.entity_id
_entity_poly.type
_entity_poly.pdbx_seq_one_letter_code
_entity_poly.pdbx_strand_id
1 'polypeptide(L)'
;MNFEITKYDKDNSEIKSYKQSRNILNLYNHEDLNKIHKIDLYMMMDLDMYRTKDIPAKILKHVSKIKKRQYHPDVSRGPRQAYILVDIATDILGDKRLRSIYDSSYFNVEIPEDKIYFEEEFFNVFQKCFDEYARFSVHQPILNLKDEGFYTFWNNYKSNRIYIPIDEYYHLNSIDRIEYSKINQDKLNKLKNEDILKFKEILRICKKRDPRLNSISEQLEELRLEKKNQWSDDEIKMLKKFISLFGKTKKTNGR
;
A
#
# COMPACT_ATOMS: atom_id res chain seq x y z
N MET A 1 53.15 -19.90 16.95
CA MET A 1 52.08 -19.87 15.93
C MET A 1 51.20 -18.68 16.24
N ASN A 2 51.43 -17.56 15.57
CA ASN A 2 50.59 -16.37 15.70
C ASN A 2 49.53 -16.44 14.61
N PHE A 3 48.27 -16.65 15.01
CA PHE A 3 47.14 -16.50 14.09
C PHE A 3 46.88 -15.00 13.90
N GLU A 4 47.37 -14.46 12.79
CA GLU A 4 46.94 -13.16 12.30
C GLU A 4 45.46 -13.24 11.93
N ILE A 5 44.63 -12.53 12.70
CA ILE A 5 43.24 -12.27 12.35
C ILE A 5 43.28 -11.29 11.17
N THR A 6 43.31 -11.82 9.95
CA THR A 6 43.09 -11.03 8.74
C THR A 6 41.70 -10.41 8.83
N LYS A 7 41.65 -9.10 9.09
CA LYS A 7 40.43 -8.30 8.92
C LYS A 7 39.96 -8.51 7.49
N TYR A 8 38.78 -9.10 7.34
CA TYR A 8 38.08 -9.16 6.07
C TYR A 8 37.67 -7.74 5.67
N ASP A 9 38.56 -7.04 4.97
CA ASP A 9 38.22 -5.88 4.13
C ASP A 9 37.50 -6.39 2.85
N LYS A 10 36.35 -7.04 3.03
CA LYS A 10 35.45 -7.32 1.91
C LYS A 10 34.78 -6.01 1.49
N ASP A 11 35.26 -5.45 0.39
CA ASP A 11 34.68 -4.41 -0.47
C ASP A 11 33.73 -3.40 0.20
N ASN A 12 34.34 -2.36 0.75
CA ASN A 12 33.65 -1.16 1.26
C ASN A 12 32.76 -0.47 0.20
N SER A 13 32.96 -0.73 -1.10
CA SER A 13 32.22 -0.14 -2.21
C SER A 13 30.77 -0.61 -2.28
N GLU A 14 30.51 -1.92 -2.15
CA GLU A 14 29.17 -2.51 -2.19
C GLU A 14 28.34 -2.06 -0.99
N ILE A 15 28.93 -2.06 0.20
CA ILE A 15 28.28 -1.61 1.44
C ILE A 15 27.94 -0.12 1.35
N LYS A 16 28.81 0.68 0.74
CA LYS A 16 28.57 2.12 0.54
C LYS A 16 27.46 2.36 -0.48
N SER A 17 27.45 1.62 -1.60
CA SER A 17 26.38 1.64 -2.59
C SER A 17 25.03 1.27 -1.97
N TYR A 18 24.98 0.19 -1.19
CA TYR A 18 23.80 -0.25 -0.45
C TYR A 18 23.29 0.81 0.54
N LYS A 19 24.19 1.47 1.28
CA LYS A 19 23.80 2.54 2.21
C LYS A 19 23.30 3.79 1.49
N GLN A 20 23.84 4.08 0.30
CA GLN A 20 23.43 5.22 -0.51
C GLN A 20 22.07 5.00 -1.18
N SER A 21 21.79 3.78 -1.67
CA SER A 21 20.50 3.44 -2.28
C SER A 21 19.35 3.49 -1.27
N ARG A 22 19.63 3.28 0.02
CA ARG A 22 18.65 3.30 1.11
C ARG A 22 18.59 4.62 1.87
N ASN A 23 19.31 5.63 1.42
CA ASN A 23 19.24 6.95 2.04
C ASN A 23 17.93 7.63 1.63
N ILE A 24 17.06 7.89 2.61
CA ILE A 24 15.74 8.51 2.36
C ILE A 24 15.85 9.89 1.72
N LEU A 25 16.98 10.60 1.94
CA LEU A 25 17.22 11.91 1.34
C LEU A 25 17.40 11.85 -0.19
N ASN A 26 17.72 10.67 -0.72
CA ASN A 26 17.84 10.44 -2.16
C ASN A 26 16.52 9.92 -2.77
N LEU A 27 15.65 9.33 -1.95
CA LEU A 27 14.44 8.63 -2.41
C LEU A 27 13.18 9.50 -2.30
N TYR A 28 13.15 10.43 -1.35
CA TYR A 28 11.96 11.20 -1.02
C TYR A 28 12.24 12.70 -1.10
N ASN A 29 11.25 13.44 -1.59
CA ASN A 29 11.29 14.89 -1.58
C ASN A 29 11.04 15.44 -0.18
N HIS A 30 11.43 16.70 0.05
CA HIS A 30 11.22 17.37 1.33
C HIS A 30 9.75 17.36 1.79
N GLU A 31 8.79 17.50 0.88
CA GLU A 31 7.37 17.44 1.21
C GLU A 31 6.92 16.04 1.64
N ASP A 32 7.48 15.00 1.04
CA ASP A 32 7.16 13.62 1.36
C ASP A 32 7.70 13.25 2.75
N LEU A 33 8.83 13.84 3.17
CA LEU A 33 9.41 13.64 4.51
C LEU A 33 8.49 14.10 5.66
N ASN A 34 7.47 14.92 5.38
CA ASN A 34 6.46 15.33 6.36
C ASN A 34 5.27 14.36 6.46
N LYS A 35 5.13 13.42 5.52
CA LYS A 35 3.98 12.50 5.44
C LYS A 35 4.44 11.08 5.78
N ILE A 36 4.03 10.58 6.94
CA ILE A 36 4.47 9.29 7.47
C ILE A 36 4.03 8.16 6.54
N HIS A 37 2.78 8.20 6.06
CA HIS A 37 2.24 7.16 5.16
C HIS A 37 2.95 7.05 3.80
N LYS A 38 3.73 8.05 3.37
CA LYS A 38 4.46 8.00 2.10
C LYS A 38 5.83 7.33 2.22
N ILE A 39 6.38 7.26 3.42
CA ILE A 39 7.76 6.86 3.63
C ILE A 39 7.79 5.43 4.15
N ASP A 40 8.70 4.64 3.60
CA ASP A 40 8.94 3.29 4.09
C ASP A 40 9.82 3.33 5.36
N LEU A 41 9.18 3.23 6.53
CA LEU A 41 9.84 3.28 7.83
C LEU A 41 10.70 2.04 8.07
N TYR A 42 10.32 0.88 7.56
CA TYR A 42 11.13 -0.34 7.67
C TYR A 42 12.40 -0.20 6.86
N MET A 43 12.29 0.31 5.63
CA MET A 43 13.46 0.54 4.79
C MET A 43 14.38 1.60 5.41
N MET A 44 13.82 2.73 5.86
CA MET A 44 14.56 3.80 6.52
C MET A 44 15.39 3.29 7.71
N MET A 45 14.78 2.41 8.51
CA MET A 45 15.37 1.83 9.73
C MET A 45 16.20 0.58 9.46
N ASP A 46 16.32 0.10 8.21
CA ASP A 46 16.96 -1.20 7.90
C ASP A 46 16.35 -2.39 8.65
N LEU A 47 15.01 -2.40 8.76
CA LEU A 47 14.21 -3.42 9.46
C LEU A 47 13.29 -4.20 8.51
N ASP A 48 13.62 -4.31 7.21
CA ASP A 48 12.78 -5.01 6.22
C ASP A 48 12.42 -6.44 6.60
N MET A 49 13.36 -7.16 7.21
CA MET A 49 13.16 -8.53 7.69
C MET A 49 12.05 -8.66 8.74
N TYR A 50 11.71 -7.56 9.40
CA TYR A 50 10.73 -7.55 10.45
C TYR A 50 9.33 -7.20 9.98
N ARG A 51 9.07 -6.91 8.69
CA ARG A 51 7.70 -6.58 8.23
C ARG A 51 6.64 -7.60 8.66
N THR A 52 7.00 -8.88 8.67
CA THR A 52 6.12 -9.99 9.07
C THR A 52 6.40 -10.54 10.47
N LYS A 53 7.40 -10.00 11.18
CA LYS A 53 7.88 -10.50 12.48
C LYS A 53 7.83 -9.42 13.54
N ASP A 54 7.82 -9.81 14.81
CA ASP A 54 7.95 -8.85 15.90
C ASP A 54 9.38 -8.29 15.96
N ILE A 55 9.50 -6.98 16.18
CA ILE A 55 10.79 -6.27 16.27
C ILE A 55 11.26 -6.30 17.73
N PRO A 56 12.43 -6.88 18.04
CA PRO A 56 12.96 -6.84 19.40
C PRO A 56 13.33 -5.41 19.81
N ALA A 57 12.88 -4.98 21.01
CA ALA A 57 13.12 -3.62 21.51
C ALA A 57 14.61 -3.22 21.54
N LYS A 58 15.51 -4.17 21.84
CA LYS A 58 16.97 -3.94 21.83
C LYS A 58 17.50 -3.58 20.44
N ILE A 59 16.99 -4.26 19.40
CA ILE A 59 17.36 -4.02 18.01
C ILE A 59 16.84 -2.66 17.57
N LEU A 60 15.57 -2.36 17.84
CA LEU A 60 14.96 -1.08 17.51
C LEU A 60 15.72 0.11 18.14
N LYS A 61 16.07 0.00 19.44
CA LYS A 61 16.85 1.02 20.15
C LYS A 61 18.25 1.20 19.56
N HIS A 62 18.91 0.11 19.19
CA HIS A 62 20.23 0.15 18.58
C HIS A 62 20.21 0.83 17.21
N VAL A 63 19.27 0.43 16.36
CA VAL A 63 19.03 0.99 15.03
C VAL A 63 18.69 2.48 15.11
N SER A 64 17.76 2.86 15.99
CA SER A 64 17.37 4.26 16.20
C SER A 64 18.58 5.14 16.53
N LYS A 65 19.48 4.68 17.42
CA LYS A 65 20.72 5.41 17.75
C LYS A 65 21.62 5.61 16.53
N ILE A 66 21.78 4.58 15.70
CA ILE A 66 22.59 4.66 14.48
C ILE A 66 21.96 5.64 13.48
N LYS A 67 20.66 5.52 13.23
CA LYS A 67 19.94 6.33 12.25
C LYS A 67 19.83 7.80 12.68
N LYS A 68 19.65 8.08 13.96
CA LYS A 68 19.72 9.46 14.50
C LYS A 68 21.06 10.12 14.22
N ARG A 69 22.16 9.38 14.41
CA ARG A 69 23.50 9.91 14.10
C ARG A 69 23.67 10.15 12.60
N GLN A 70 23.15 9.24 11.77
CA GLN A 70 23.21 9.34 10.31
C GLN A 70 22.45 10.57 9.80
N TYR A 71 21.23 10.81 10.30
CA TYR A 71 20.35 11.89 9.85
C TYR A 71 20.45 13.16 10.70
N HIS A 72 21.39 13.24 11.64
CA HIS A 72 21.61 14.45 12.43
C HIS A 72 21.86 15.65 11.49
N PRO A 73 21.26 16.82 11.75
CA PRO A 73 21.42 18.00 10.88
C PRO A 73 22.90 18.37 10.68
N ASP A 74 23.72 18.27 11.74
CA ASP A 74 25.16 18.58 11.66
C ASP A 74 25.96 17.59 10.82
N VAL A 75 25.52 16.33 10.71
CA VAL A 75 26.24 15.26 10.01
C VAL A 75 25.80 15.18 8.55
N SER A 76 24.50 15.09 8.32
CA SER A 76 23.93 14.89 6.98
C SER A 76 23.82 16.18 6.18
N ARG A 77 23.81 17.35 6.85
CA ARG A 77 23.39 18.65 6.28
C ARG A 77 22.02 18.59 5.59
N GLY A 78 21.23 17.54 5.90
CA GLY A 78 19.93 17.29 5.32
C GLY A 78 18.81 17.96 6.11
N PRO A 79 17.56 17.86 5.61
CA PRO A 79 16.39 18.38 6.29
C PRO A 79 16.25 17.79 7.70
N ARG A 80 15.95 18.65 8.68
CA ARG A 80 15.71 18.25 10.09
C ARG A 80 14.58 17.22 10.21
N GLN A 81 13.66 17.21 9.24
CA GLN A 81 12.56 16.26 9.11
C GLN A 81 13.07 14.81 9.11
N ALA A 82 14.17 14.51 8.43
CA ALA A 82 14.73 13.15 8.40
C ALA A 82 15.18 12.68 9.80
N TYR A 83 15.73 13.58 10.61
CA TYR A 83 16.09 13.29 12.00
C TYR A 83 14.85 13.02 12.86
N ILE A 84 13.84 13.89 12.77
CA ILE A 84 12.58 13.75 13.52
C ILE A 84 11.86 12.45 13.14
N LEU A 85 11.91 12.09 11.85
CA LEU A 85 11.29 10.88 11.35
C LEU A 85 11.91 9.61 11.95
N VAL A 86 13.18 9.62 12.38
CA VAL A 86 13.77 8.48 13.11
C VAL A 86 13.06 8.27 14.45
N ASP A 87 12.74 9.36 15.16
CA ASP A 87 11.97 9.29 16.41
C ASP A 87 10.58 8.73 16.15
N ILE A 88 9.87 9.30 15.17
CA ILE A 88 8.54 8.85 14.75
C ILE A 88 8.55 7.36 14.37
N ALA A 89 9.54 6.93 13.58
CA ALA A 89 9.69 5.54 13.17
C ALA A 89 9.93 4.61 14.38
N THR A 90 10.72 5.07 15.35
CA THR A 90 11.00 4.31 16.57
C THR A 90 9.72 4.11 17.39
N ASP A 91 8.91 5.16 17.54
CA ASP A 91 7.66 5.11 18.30
C ASP A 91 6.61 4.24 17.59
N ILE A 92 6.43 4.43 16.27
CA ILE A 92 5.46 3.68 15.47
C ILE A 92 5.82 2.20 15.40
N LEU A 93 7.08 1.86 15.08
CA LEU A 93 7.49 0.46 14.92
C LEU A 93 7.64 -0.25 16.27
N GLY A 94 7.77 0.49 17.37
CA GLY A 94 7.83 -0.03 18.74
C GLY A 94 6.47 -0.41 19.33
N ASP A 95 5.39 0.29 18.94
CA ASP A 95 4.02 0.00 19.37
C ASP A 95 3.29 -0.84 18.32
N LYS A 96 2.83 -2.04 18.71
CA LYS A 96 2.10 -2.97 17.84
C LYS A 96 0.86 -2.33 17.18
N ARG A 97 0.11 -1.50 17.92
CA ARG A 97 -1.10 -0.85 17.38
C ARG A 97 -0.73 0.23 16.37
N LEU A 98 0.21 1.11 16.70
CA LEU A 98 0.66 2.16 15.77
C LEU A 98 1.29 1.55 14.52
N ARG A 99 2.07 0.48 14.68
CA ARG A 99 2.63 -0.30 13.59
C ARG A 99 1.55 -0.86 12.66
N SER A 100 0.50 -1.47 13.19
CA SER A 100 -0.62 -1.96 12.37
C SER A 100 -1.36 -0.84 11.63
N ILE A 101 -1.53 0.34 12.27
CA ILE A 101 -2.11 1.52 11.62
C ILE A 101 -1.20 2.04 10.50
N TYR A 102 0.11 2.07 10.75
CA TYR A 102 1.11 2.46 9.75
C TYR A 102 1.13 1.48 8.57
N ASP A 103 1.23 0.17 8.82
CA ASP A 103 1.21 -0.85 7.77
C ASP A 103 -0.05 -0.72 6.91
N SER A 104 -1.19 -0.46 7.55
CA SER A 104 -2.47 -0.23 6.88
C SER A 104 -2.49 1.07 6.07
N SER A 105 -1.84 2.14 6.55
CA SER A 105 -1.77 3.44 5.86
C SER A 105 -0.79 3.44 4.69
N TYR A 106 0.33 2.72 4.82
CA TYR A 106 1.34 2.55 3.79
C TYR A 106 0.90 1.59 2.68
N PHE A 107 -0.09 0.73 2.94
CA PHE A 107 -0.64 -0.17 1.94
C PHE A 107 -1.17 0.58 0.72
N ASN A 108 -0.57 0.29 -0.43
CA ASN A 108 -1.02 0.77 -1.72
C ASN A 108 -0.88 -0.36 -2.75
N VAL A 109 -2.01 -0.83 -3.25
CA VAL A 109 -2.10 -1.77 -4.37
C VAL A 109 -2.81 -1.06 -5.49
N GLU A 110 -2.28 -1.06 -6.71
CA GLU A 110 -3.00 -0.48 -7.86
C GLU A 110 -3.91 -1.54 -8.48
N ILE A 111 -5.03 -1.10 -9.10
CA ILE A 111 -5.91 -2.01 -9.83
C ILE A 111 -5.20 -2.35 -11.15
N PRO A 112 -4.92 -3.64 -11.44
CA PRO A 112 -4.34 -4.04 -12.72
C PRO A 112 -5.25 -3.65 -13.88
N GLU A 113 -4.66 -3.33 -15.04
CA GLU A 113 -5.42 -3.00 -16.23
C GLU A 113 -6.29 -4.18 -16.70
N ASP A 114 -7.51 -3.92 -17.18
CA ASP A 114 -8.36 -4.97 -17.76
C ASP A 114 -7.94 -5.26 -19.22
N LYS A 115 -6.76 -5.87 -19.38
CA LYS A 115 -6.19 -6.29 -20.68
C LYS A 115 -5.97 -7.80 -20.73
N ILE A 116 -5.70 -8.33 -21.92
CA ILE A 116 -5.21 -9.71 -22.07
C ILE A 116 -3.75 -9.74 -21.61
N TYR A 117 -3.43 -10.67 -20.73
CA TYR A 117 -2.10 -10.88 -20.19
C TYR A 117 -1.47 -12.13 -20.79
N PHE A 118 -0.14 -12.13 -20.96
CA PHE A 118 0.59 -13.38 -21.10
C PHE A 118 0.58 -14.14 -19.76
N GLU A 119 0.72 -15.46 -19.80
CA GLU A 119 0.60 -16.29 -18.59
C GLU A 119 1.57 -15.86 -17.47
N GLU A 120 2.84 -15.64 -17.81
CA GLU A 120 3.84 -15.18 -16.83
C GLU A 120 3.54 -13.78 -16.30
N GLU A 121 3.10 -12.86 -17.17
CA GLU A 121 2.71 -11.50 -16.80
C GLU A 121 1.51 -11.52 -15.85
N PHE A 122 0.51 -12.36 -16.14
CA PHE A 122 -0.69 -12.55 -15.32
C PHE A 122 -0.31 -12.95 -13.90
N PHE A 123 0.47 -14.03 -13.74
CA PHE A 123 0.85 -14.49 -12.42
C PHE A 123 1.71 -13.45 -11.68
N ASN A 124 2.65 -12.78 -12.37
CA ASN A 124 3.49 -11.78 -11.72
C ASN A 124 2.69 -10.57 -11.22
N VAL A 125 1.76 -10.05 -12.04
CA VAL A 125 0.94 -8.88 -11.69
C VAL A 125 -0.02 -9.22 -10.56
N PHE A 126 -0.83 -10.28 -10.73
CA PHE A 126 -1.87 -10.59 -9.77
C PHE A 126 -1.33 -11.20 -8.48
N GLN A 127 -0.30 -12.06 -8.53
CA GLN A 127 0.30 -12.60 -7.31
C GLN A 127 0.83 -11.47 -6.42
N LYS A 128 1.50 -10.46 -7.00
CA LYS A 128 1.95 -9.27 -6.23
C LYS A 128 0.79 -8.53 -5.56
N CYS A 129 -0.34 -8.36 -6.24
CA CYS A 129 -1.53 -7.74 -5.64
C CYS A 129 -2.07 -8.57 -4.48
N PHE A 130 -2.21 -9.88 -4.67
CA PHE A 130 -2.75 -10.77 -3.65
C PHE A 130 -1.79 -10.97 -2.47
N ASP A 131 -0.48 -10.96 -2.68
CA ASP A 131 0.53 -11.00 -1.61
C ASP A 131 0.45 -9.77 -0.70
N GLU A 132 0.14 -8.60 -1.24
CA GLU A 132 -0.07 -7.40 -0.44
C GLU A 132 -1.38 -7.48 0.36
N TYR A 133 -2.49 -7.92 -0.25
CA TYR A 133 -3.75 -8.14 0.47
C TYR A 133 -3.65 -9.26 1.52
N ALA A 134 -2.86 -10.29 1.24
CA ALA A 134 -2.62 -11.44 2.09
C ALA A 134 -2.09 -11.04 3.47
N ARG A 135 -1.27 -9.98 3.54
CA ARG A 135 -0.76 -9.41 4.80
C ARG A 135 -1.85 -9.02 5.78
N PHE A 136 -3.04 -8.68 5.27
CA PHE A 136 -4.19 -8.25 6.07
C PHE A 136 -5.30 -9.31 6.16
N SER A 137 -5.06 -10.54 5.70
CA SER A 137 -6.07 -11.61 5.78
C SER A 137 -6.26 -12.09 7.23
N VAL A 138 -7.52 -12.14 7.67
CA VAL A 138 -7.93 -12.82 8.91
C VAL A 138 -7.81 -14.34 8.76
N HIS A 139 -8.02 -14.86 7.55
CA HIS A 139 -8.02 -16.29 7.26
C HIS A 139 -6.62 -16.76 6.85
N GLN A 140 -6.20 -17.89 7.42
CA GLN A 140 -4.92 -18.55 7.19
C GLN A 140 -5.20 -20.07 7.08
N PRO A 141 -4.46 -20.84 6.26
CA PRO A 141 -3.36 -20.42 5.38
C PRO A 141 -3.85 -19.63 4.16
N ILE A 142 -2.95 -18.83 3.58
CA ILE A 142 -3.21 -18.03 2.37
C ILE A 142 -2.98 -18.93 1.16
N LEU A 143 -3.92 -18.92 0.22
CA LEU A 143 -3.80 -19.65 -1.03
C LEU A 143 -3.11 -18.80 -2.10
N ASN A 144 -2.11 -19.38 -2.76
CA ASN A 144 -1.46 -18.79 -3.92
C ASN A 144 -2.37 -18.82 -5.13
N LEU A 145 -2.12 -17.95 -6.11
CA LEU A 145 -2.92 -17.86 -7.33
C LEU A 145 -3.01 -19.20 -8.08
N LYS A 146 -1.98 -20.05 -7.95
CA LYS A 146 -1.92 -21.37 -8.58
C LYS A 146 -2.71 -22.47 -7.84
N ASP A 147 -3.09 -22.24 -6.58
CA ASP A 147 -3.71 -23.27 -5.74
C ASP A 147 -5.18 -23.49 -6.10
N GLU A 148 -5.64 -24.73 -5.93
CA GLU A 148 -7.07 -25.05 -6.07
C GLU A 148 -7.89 -24.32 -5.00
N GLY A 149 -9.05 -23.79 -5.40
CA GLY A 149 -9.92 -23.04 -4.48
C GLY A 149 -9.46 -21.62 -4.17
N PHE A 150 -8.42 -21.10 -4.85
CA PHE A 150 -7.97 -19.71 -4.76
C PHE A 150 -9.14 -18.70 -4.79
N TYR A 151 -9.99 -18.78 -5.82
CA TYR A 151 -11.12 -17.86 -5.95
C TYR A 151 -12.15 -18.02 -4.82
N THR A 152 -12.35 -19.22 -4.31
CA THR A 152 -13.26 -19.48 -3.18
C THR A 152 -12.73 -18.86 -1.88
N PHE A 153 -11.42 -18.94 -1.64
CA PHE A 153 -10.78 -18.27 -0.51
C PHE A 153 -10.93 -16.75 -0.62
N TRP A 154 -10.55 -16.16 -1.75
CA TRP A 154 -10.55 -14.71 -1.94
C TRP A 154 -11.96 -14.11 -2.05
N ASN A 155 -12.97 -14.86 -2.51
CA ASN A 155 -14.38 -14.43 -2.43
C ASN A 155 -14.86 -14.29 -0.98
N ASN A 156 -14.29 -15.07 -0.06
CA ASN A 156 -14.59 -15.02 1.38
C ASN A 156 -13.57 -14.18 2.18
N TYR A 157 -12.77 -13.36 1.48
CA TYR A 157 -11.72 -12.56 2.10
C TYR A 157 -12.27 -11.64 3.19
N LYS A 158 -11.61 -11.67 4.36
CA LYS A 158 -11.85 -10.77 5.47
C LYS A 158 -10.55 -10.09 5.86
N SER A 159 -10.58 -8.76 5.87
CA SER A 159 -9.44 -7.91 6.20
C SER A 159 -9.40 -7.59 7.70
N ASN A 160 -8.21 -7.64 8.30
CA ASN A 160 -7.90 -7.11 9.64
C ASN A 160 -7.28 -5.70 9.59
N ARG A 161 -7.23 -5.08 8.40
CA ARG A 161 -6.64 -3.75 8.16
C ARG A 161 -7.34 -2.66 8.95
N ILE A 162 -6.57 -1.69 9.43
CA ILE A 162 -7.05 -0.53 10.20
C ILE A 162 -7.03 0.71 9.31
N TYR A 163 -8.20 1.25 8.97
CA TYR A 163 -8.35 2.36 8.01
C TYR A 163 -8.10 3.76 8.59
N ILE A 164 -7.40 3.85 9.72
CA ILE A 164 -7.08 5.11 10.39
C ILE A 164 -5.85 5.73 9.69
N PRO A 165 -5.93 6.99 9.20
CA PRO A 165 -4.75 7.67 8.63
C PRO A 165 -3.69 7.93 9.70
N ILE A 166 -2.50 7.35 9.54
CA ILE A 166 -1.40 7.46 10.52
C ILE A 166 -0.95 8.92 10.73
N ASP A 167 -0.92 9.74 9.68
CA ASP A 167 -0.51 11.15 9.74
C ASP A 167 -1.43 11.98 10.66
N GLU A 168 -2.73 11.68 10.66
CA GLU A 168 -3.71 12.34 11.51
C GLU A 168 -3.68 11.78 12.93
N TYR A 169 -3.45 10.47 13.07
CA TYR A 169 -3.60 9.76 14.34
C TYR A 169 -2.37 9.84 15.25
N TYR A 170 -1.16 9.86 14.68
CA TYR A 170 0.09 9.75 15.45
C TYR A 170 0.25 10.87 16.48
N HIS A 171 -0.08 12.10 16.10
CA HIS A 171 0.08 13.31 16.93
C HIS A 171 -1.00 13.49 18.01
N LEU A 172 -2.05 12.66 18.00
CA LEU A 172 -3.12 12.73 18.99
C LEU A 172 -2.69 12.12 20.32
N ASN A 173 -3.14 12.73 21.42
CA ASN A 173 -3.00 12.16 22.75
C ASN A 173 -4.01 11.01 22.98
N SER A 174 -3.92 10.32 24.11
CA SER A 174 -4.78 9.16 24.40
C SER A 174 -6.28 9.48 24.43
N ILE A 175 -6.68 10.66 24.91
CA ILE A 175 -8.09 11.09 25.00
C ILE A 175 -8.61 11.38 23.59
N ASP A 176 -7.87 12.18 22.84
CA ASP A 176 -8.23 12.58 21.48
C ASP A 176 -8.30 11.37 20.53
N ARG A 177 -7.46 10.35 20.73
CA ARG A 177 -7.49 9.10 19.94
C ARG A 177 -8.80 8.32 20.10
N ILE A 178 -9.39 8.34 21.30
CA ILE A 178 -10.67 7.67 21.58
C ILE A 178 -11.79 8.44 20.87
N GLU A 179 -11.77 9.77 20.96
CA GLU A 179 -12.77 10.63 20.32
C GLU A 179 -12.67 10.60 18.80
N TYR A 180 -11.44 10.61 18.26
CA TYR A 180 -11.17 10.55 16.83
C TYR A 180 -11.88 9.38 16.15
N SER A 181 -11.85 8.21 16.77
CA SER A 181 -12.44 6.99 16.19
C SER A 181 -13.98 7.05 16.17
N LYS A 182 -14.59 7.74 17.14
CA LYS A 182 -16.04 7.94 17.23
C LYS A 182 -16.51 8.98 16.21
N ILE A 183 -15.82 10.13 16.16
CA ILE A 183 -16.18 11.25 15.28
C ILE A 183 -15.98 10.87 13.81
N ASN A 184 -14.91 10.14 13.49
CA ASN A 184 -14.57 9.79 12.11
C ASN A 184 -15.12 8.44 11.65
N GLN A 185 -16.04 7.81 12.39
CA GLN A 185 -16.54 6.47 12.06
C GLN A 185 -17.03 6.36 10.61
N ASP A 186 -17.77 7.37 10.12
CA ASP A 186 -18.25 7.40 8.73
C ASP A 186 -17.12 7.52 7.70
N LYS A 187 -16.10 8.33 7.96
CA LYS A 187 -14.91 8.46 7.11
C LYS A 187 -14.17 7.11 7.04
N LEU A 188 -13.97 6.46 8.18
CA LEU A 188 -13.30 5.17 8.27
C LEU A 188 -14.10 4.06 7.55
N ASN A 189 -15.42 4.07 7.67
CA ASN A 189 -16.30 3.14 6.96
C ASN A 189 -16.26 3.35 5.44
N LYS A 190 -16.18 4.60 4.97
CA LYS A 190 -16.02 4.91 3.54
C LYS A 190 -14.70 4.35 3.00
N LEU A 191 -13.57 4.61 3.68
CA LEU A 191 -12.27 4.07 3.29
C LEU A 191 -12.26 2.53 3.25
N LYS A 192 -12.91 1.89 4.23
CA LYS A 192 -13.08 0.44 4.23
C LYS A 192 -13.89 -0.05 3.04
N ASN A 193 -15.00 0.60 2.73
CA ASN A 193 -15.86 0.23 1.61
C ASN A 193 -15.15 0.43 0.26
N GLU A 194 -14.41 1.53 0.09
CA GLU A 194 -13.58 1.79 -1.09
C GLU A 194 -12.54 0.69 -1.30
N ASP A 195 -11.85 0.28 -0.24
CA ASP A 195 -10.85 -0.80 -0.29
C ASP A 195 -11.50 -2.17 -0.63
N ILE A 196 -12.68 -2.46 -0.09
CA ILE A 196 -13.43 -3.69 -0.44
C ILE A 196 -13.86 -3.67 -1.91
N LEU A 197 -14.35 -2.53 -2.42
CA LEU A 197 -14.72 -2.39 -3.82
C LEU A 197 -13.50 -2.56 -4.74
N LYS A 198 -12.38 -1.95 -4.37
CA LYS A 198 -11.10 -2.09 -5.07
C LYS A 198 -10.63 -3.54 -5.12
N PHE A 199 -10.66 -4.23 -3.98
CA PHE A 199 -10.31 -5.66 -3.91
C PHE A 199 -11.24 -6.52 -4.79
N LYS A 200 -12.55 -6.28 -4.74
CA LYS A 200 -13.52 -7.00 -5.59
C LYS A 200 -13.26 -6.77 -7.07
N GLU A 201 -12.88 -5.55 -7.45
CA GLU A 201 -12.53 -5.23 -8.84
C GLU A 201 -11.27 -5.98 -9.29
N ILE A 202 -10.23 -5.99 -8.46
CA ILE A 202 -9.00 -6.78 -8.72
C ILE A 202 -9.34 -8.26 -8.89
N LEU A 203 -10.18 -8.82 -8.00
CA LEU A 203 -10.59 -10.22 -8.07
C LEU A 203 -11.44 -10.51 -9.33
N ARG A 204 -12.30 -9.57 -9.72
CA ARG A 204 -13.09 -9.66 -10.96
C ARG A 204 -12.19 -9.69 -12.19
N ILE A 205 -11.25 -8.76 -12.30
CA ILE A 205 -10.31 -8.70 -13.43
C ILE A 205 -9.42 -9.95 -13.44
N CYS A 206 -8.92 -10.38 -12.28
CA CYS A 206 -8.14 -11.62 -12.15
C CYS A 206 -8.90 -12.82 -12.71
N LYS A 207 -10.15 -13.03 -12.27
CA LYS A 207 -10.97 -14.15 -12.73
C LYS A 207 -11.31 -14.06 -14.23
N LYS A 208 -11.56 -12.85 -14.74
CA LYS A 208 -11.83 -12.59 -16.16
C LYS A 208 -10.61 -12.89 -17.04
N ARG A 209 -9.40 -12.57 -16.57
CA ARG A 209 -8.16 -12.65 -17.35
C ARG A 209 -7.30 -13.88 -17.08
N ASP A 210 -7.73 -14.76 -16.18
CA ASP A 210 -7.01 -16.00 -15.85
C ASP A 210 -6.91 -16.94 -17.07
N PRO A 211 -5.69 -17.19 -17.60
CA PRO A 211 -5.49 -18.05 -18.76
C PRO A 211 -5.96 -19.50 -18.53
N ARG A 212 -6.09 -19.94 -17.27
CA ARG A 212 -6.53 -21.29 -16.91
C ARG A 212 -8.05 -21.45 -16.96
N LEU A 213 -8.78 -20.35 -16.79
CA LEU A 213 -10.25 -20.36 -16.78
C LEU A 213 -10.82 -19.99 -18.14
N ASN A 214 -10.23 -18.98 -18.80
CA ASN A 214 -10.75 -18.43 -20.04
C ASN A 214 -9.67 -18.49 -21.12
N SER A 215 -10.00 -19.10 -22.25
CA SER A 215 -9.08 -19.14 -23.38
C SER A 215 -8.84 -17.75 -23.96
N ILE A 216 -7.67 -17.54 -24.56
CA ILE A 216 -7.34 -16.26 -25.22
C ILE A 216 -8.37 -15.89 -26.30
N SER A 217 -8.92 -16.90 -26.99
CA SER A 217 -9.98 -16.69 -27.99
C SER A 217 -11.23 -16.08 -27.38
N GLU A 218 -11.72 -16.63 -26.27
CA GLU A 218 -12.90 -16.11 -25.56
C GLU A 218 -12.66 -14.71 -25.01
N GLN A 219 -11.47 -14.46 -24.44
CA GLN A 219 -11.10 -13.13 -23.95
C GLN A 219 -11.04 -12.08 -25.07
N LEU A 220 -10.64 -12.48 -26.28
CA LEU A 220 -10.58 -11.60 -27.45
C LEU A 220 -11.99 -11.29 -27.99
N GLU A 221 -12.88 -12.28 -28.03
CA GLU A 221 -14.28 -12.07 -28.40
C GLU A 221 -15.00 -11.16 -27.41
N GLU A 222 -14.80 -11.35 -26.11
CA GLU A 222 -15.38 -10.51 -25.08
C GLU A 222 -14.90 -9.06 -25.23
N LEU A 223 -13.59 -8.82 -25.42
CA LEU A 223 -13.07 -7.48 -25.68
C LEU A 223 -13.66 -6.83 -26.94
N ARG A 224 -13.93 -7.62 -27.99
CA ARG A 224 -14.60 -7.10 -29.19
C ARG A 224 -16.04 -6.72 -28.92
N LEU A 225 -16.77 -7.51 -28.14
CA LEU A 225 -18.15 -7.21 -27.74
C LEU A 225 -18.22 -6.00 -26.81
N GLU A 226 -17.31 -5.88 -25.85
CA GLU A 226 -17.20 -4.72 -24.96
C GLU A 226 -16.92 -3.45 -25.74
N LYS A 227 -16.01 -3.48 -26.72
CA LYS A 227 -15.77 -2.34 -27.62
C LYS A 227 -16.98 -1.97 -28.47
N LYS A 228 -17.79 -2.96 -28.90
CA LYS A 228 -19.03 -2.71 -29.64
C LYS A 228 -20.15 -2.15 -28.76
N ASN A 229 -20.17 -2.52 -27.48
CA ASN A 229 -21.16 -2.08 -26.49
C ASN A 229 -20.77 -0.77 -25.79
N GLN A 230 -19.56 -0.25 -26.02
CA GLN A 230 -19.17 1.08 -25.59
C GLN A 230 -19.95 2.11 -26.40
N TRP A 231 -20.68 2.96 -25.68
CA TRP A 231 -21.40 4.09 -26.27
C TRP A 231 -20.39 4.99 -26.96
N SER A 232 -20.69 5.38 -28.19
CA SER A 232 -19.84 6.33 -28.92
C SER A 232 -19.81 7.67 -28.19
N ASP A 233 -18.71 8.42 -28.35
CA ASP A 233 -18.57 9.75 -27.77
C ASP A 233 -19.73 10.68 -28.14
N ASP A 234 -20.35 10.47 -29.30
CA ASP A 234 -21.49 11.25 -29.77
C ASP A 234 -22.80 10.83 -29.08
N GLU A 235 -23.00 9.56 -28.78
CA GLU A 235 -24.12 9.09 -27.95
C GLU A 235 -23.97 9.57 -26.49
N ILE A 236 -22.74 9.61 -25.97
CA ILE A 236 -22.46 10.18 -24.64
C ILE A 236 -22.73 11.69 -24.62
N LYS A 237 -22.34 12.43 -25.67
CA LYS A 237 -22.66 13.86 -25.83
C LYS A 237 -24.17 14.09 -25.92
N MET A 238 -24.88 13.25 -26.68
CA MET A 238 -26.34 13.30 -26.79
C MET A 238 -26.99 13.05 -25.43
N LEU A 239 -26.58 12.02 -24.69
CA LEU A 239 -27.04 11.75 -23.33
C LEU A 239 -26.80 12.93 -22.38
N LYS A 240 -25.61 13.54 -22.39
CA LYS A 240 -25.30 14.74 -21.60
C LYS A 240 -26.23 15.91 -21.96
N LYS A 241 -26.50 16.11 -23.26
CA LYS A 241 -27.43 17.12 -23.76
C LYS A 241 -28.86 16.85 -23.29
N PHE A 242 -29.33 15.61 -23.38
CA PHE A 242 -30.63 15.18 -22.87
C PHE A 242 -30.76 15.41 -21.36
N ILE A 243 -29.78 14.99 -20.56
CA ILE A 243 -29.76 15.24 -19.10
C ILE A 243 -29.81 16.74 -18.80
N SER A 244 -29.11 17.58 -19.56
CA SER A 244 -29.13 19.04 -19.38
C SER A 244 -30.47 19.71 -19.73
N LEU A 245 -31.22 19.13 -20.69
CA LEU A 245 -32.53 19.61 -21.12
C LEU A 245 -33.64 19.19 -20.13
N PHE A 246 -33.58 17.96 -19.63
CA PHE A 246 -34.60 17.39 -18.74
C PHE A 246 -34.30 17.60 -17.24
N GLY A 247 -33.06 17.88 -16.85
CA GLY A 247 -32.65 18.12 -15.46
C GLY A 247 -33.04 19.48 -14.87
N LYS A 248 -33.59 20.40 -15.69
CA LYS A 248 -33.99 21.76 -15.25
C LYS A 248 -35.46 21.86 -14.78
N THR A 249 -36.23 20.78 -14.75
CA THR A 249 -37.68 20.80 -14.45
C THR A 249 -38.05 20.59 -12.98
N LYS A 250 -37.15 20.83 -12.02
CA LYS A 250 -37.47 20.87 -10.58
C LYS A 250 -36.96 22.13 -9.88
N LYS A 251 -37.44 23.31 -10.29
CA LYS A 251 -37.51 24.51 -9.45
C LYS A 251 -38.63 25.43 -9.92
N THR A 252 -39.87 25.13 -9.51
CA THR A 252 -41.09 25.98 -9.49
C THR A 252 -42.23 25.02 -9.12
N ASN A 253 -42.98 25.09 -8.01
CA ASN A 253 -43.51 26.23 -7.27
C ASN A 253 -43.74 25.83 -5.80
N GLY A 254 -43.25 26.65 -4.87
CA GLY A 254 -43.78 26.75 -3.51
C GLY A 254 -44.13 28.21 -3.28
N ARG A 255 -45.42 28.53 -3.43
CA ARG A 255 -46.04 29.70 -2.83
C ARG A 255 -46.30 29.40 -1.36
#